data_AF-A0A8J8TEV9-F1
#
_entry.id   AF-A0A8J8TEV9-F1
#
_cell.length_a   1.000
_cell.length_b   1.000
_cell.length_c   1.000
_cell.angle_alpha   90.00
_cell.angle_beta   90.00
_cell.angle_gamma   90.00
#
_symmetry.space_group_name_H-M   'P 1'
#
loop_
_entity.id
_entity.type
_entity.pdbx_description
1 polymer ?
#
loop_
_entity_poly.entity_id
_entity_poly.type
_entity_poly.pdbx_seq_one_letter_code
_entity_poly.pdbx_strand_id
1 'polypeptide(L)'
;PFGSRGNNTLGTIFSVLLSSEKSVKTSFRADPYHIAVASILPINRYDIQRVIEKINSFNINELLEILKQGIKESPQFKWKLLVEIERFGMVDFDKKNIQITSPILKAYTNTLVGEEAVNELLVKNHDVEVINEIKKYSWKIVEVIEPSPLAREFLDKLMSYNTNDDAPLVIEVYKRKLINKEIKVICLVCGWSSKHTVVNTPDKCPKCNSIFLTATSPDDKDAERIIRDAMLGKRLKGNEKRKLEDLKTIASLFSSYGKHAFIALSANGIGPSNLGRV
;
A
#
# COMPACT_ATOMS: atom_id res chain seq x y z
N PRO A 1 -27.21 -3.98 -20.77
CA PRO A 1 -26.04 -3.35 -20.13
C PRO A 1 -26.10 -1.83 -20.28
N PHE A 2 -25.87 -1.06 -19.20
CA PHE A 2 -26.07 0.40 -19.18
C PHE A 2 -24.78 1.19 -19.47
N GLY A 3 -23.74 0.53 -20.00
CA GLY A 3 -22.42 1.12 -20.17
C GLY A 3 -21.74 1.44 -18.83
N SER A 4 -20.55 2.05 -18.88
CA SER A 4 -19.73 2.26 -17.67
C SER A 4 -20.44 3.13 -16.62
N ARG A 5 -21.02 4.26 -17.03
CA ARG A 5 -21.68 5.19 -16.10
C ARG A 5 -22.94 4.58 -15.50
N GLY A 6 -23.74 3.91 -16.31
CA GLY A 6 -24.97 3.28 -15.86
C GLY A 6 -24.74 2.08 -14.95
N ASN A 7 -23.79 1.21 -15.29
CA ASN A 7 -23.40 0.11 -14.42
C ASN A 7 -22.76 0.61 -13.12
N ASN A 8 -22.03 1.74 -13.16
CA ASN A 8 -21.51 2.37 -11.95
C ASN A 8 -22.62 2.95 -11.07
N THR A 9 -23.68 3.54 -11.65
CA THR A 9 -24.91 3.92 -10.92
C THR A 9 -25.53 2.72 -10.23
N LEU A 10 -25.82 1.67 -11.01
CA LEU A 10 -26.50 0.50 -10.49
C LEU A 10 -25.66 -0.21 -9.43
N GLY A 11 -24.36 -0.37 -9.67
CA GLY A 11 -23.42 -0.98 -8.72
C GLY A 11 -23.32 -0.21 -7.41
N THR A 12 -23.34 1.12 -7.47
CA THR A 12 -23.33 1.97 -6.26
C THR A 12 -24.59 1.75 -5.43
N ILE A 13 -25.77 1.85 -6.05
CA ILE A 13 -27.06 1.63 -5.37
C ILE A 13 -27.12 0.21 -4.79
N PHE A 14 -26.76 -0.78 -5.61
CA PHE A 14 -26.78 -2.19 -5.20
C PHE A 14 -25.85 -2.46 -4.02
N SER A 15 -24.64 -1.90 -4.03
CA SER A 15 -23.67 -2.05 -2.94
C SER A 15 -24.17 -1.42 -1.64
N VAL A 16 -24.78 -0.23 -1.68
CA VAL A 16 -25.33 0.41 -0.48
C VAL A 16 -26.48 -0.41 0.11
N LEU A 17 -27.41 -0.86 -0.74
CA LEU A 17 -28.55 -1.68 -0.31
C LEU A 17 -28.12 -3.04 0.23
N LEU A 18 -27.15 -3.68 -0.42
CA LEU A 18 -26.61 -4.96 0.04
C LEU A 18 -25.84 -4.81 1.37
N SER A 19 -25.10 -3.71 1.54
CA SER A 19 -24.42 -3.40 2.81
C SER A 19 -25.43 -3.23 3.94
N SER A 20 -26.54 -2.54 3.68
CA SER A 20 -27.65 -2.39 4.63
C SER A 20 -28.29 -3.74 4.95
N GLU A 21 -28.51 -4.60 3.95
CA GLU A 21 -29.12 -5.91 4.15
C GLU A 21 -28.25 -6.85 4.99
N LYS A 22 -26.95 -6.90 4.69
CA LYS A 22 -26.01 -7.79 5.39
C LYS A 22 -25.46 -7.21 6.69
N SER A 23 -25.72 -5.93 6.99
CA SER A 23 -25.07 -5.19 8.08
C SER A 23 -23.53 -5.24 8.03
N VAL A 24 -22.97 -5.41 6.83
CA VAL A 24 -21.54 -5.54 6.59
C VAL A 24 -21.18 -4.78 5.33
N LYS A 25 -20.07 -4.05 5.37
CA LYS A 25 -19.61 -3.27 4.23
C LYS A 25 -19.36 -4.16 3.01
N THR A 26 -20.00 -3.81 1.91
CA THR A 26 -19.75 -4.41 0.59
C THR A 26 -18.96 -3.45 -0.29
N SER A 27 -18.31 -4.01 -1.29
CA SER A 27 -17.64 -3.27 -2.35
C SER A 27 -18.15 -3.75 -3.70
N PHE A 28 -18.01 -2.92 -4.71
CA PHE A 28 -18.32 -3.32 -6.07
C PHE A 28 -17.27 -2.82 -7.06
N ARG A 29 -17.23 -3.46 -8.21
CA ARG A 29 -16.49 -3.04 -9.40
C ARG A 29 -17.40 -3.19 -10.60
N ALA A 30 -17.28 -2.27 -11.55
CA ALA A 30 -18.11 -2.28 -12.74
C ALA A 30 -17.28 -1.94 -13.99
N ASP A 31 -17.68 -2.50 -15.12
CA ASP A 31 -17.23 -2.14 -16.47
C ASP A 31 -18.49 -1.87 -17.33
N PRO A 32 -18.38 -1.67 -18.66
CA PRO A 32 -19.56 -1.45 -19.51
C PRO A 32 -20.62 -2.59 -19.52
N TYR A 33 -20.26 -3.80 -19.07
CA TYR A 33 -21.07 -5.01 -19.19
C TYR A 33 -21.38 -5.69 -17.84
N HIS A 34 -20.54 -5.49 -16.83
CA HIS A 34 -20.55 -6.23 -15.58
C HIS A 34 -20.65 -5.33 -14.36
N ILE A 35 -21.24 -5.88 -13.31
CA ILE A 35 -21.17 -5.38 -11.94
C ILE A 35 -20.81 -6.58 -11.08
N ALA A 36 -19.60 -6.57 -10.53
CA ALA A 36 -19.17 -7.55 -9.53
C ALA A 36 -19.30 -6.93 -8.15
N VAL A 37 -19.98 -7.62 -7.24
CA VAL A 37 -20.16 -7.20 -5.85
C VAL A 37 -19.47 -8.20 -4.95
N ALA A 38 -18.74 -7.70 -3.96
CA ALA A 38 -18.01 -8.51 -3.00
C ALA A 38 -18.35 -8.11 -1.57
N SER A 39 -18.34 -9.09 -0.68
CA SER A 39 -18.49 -8.92 0.76
C SER A 39 -17.58 -9.90 1.48
N ILE A 40 -17.20 -9.57 2.71
CA ILE A 40 -16.44 -10.48 3.57
C ILE A 40 -17.29 -11.67 4.04
N LEU A 41 -18.62 -11.51 4.04
CA LEU A 41 -19.55 -12.60 4.31
C LEU A 41 -20.12 -13.14 2.99
N PRO A 42 -20.40 -14.46 2.88
CA PRO A 42 -21.01 -15.04 1.69
C PRO A 42 -22.32 -14.33 1.31
N ILE A 43 -22.47 -14.00 0.03
CA ILE A 43 -23.70 -13.43 -0.53
C ILE A 43 -24.53 -14.58 -1.06
N ASN A 44 -25.73 -14.76 -0.52
CA ASN A 44 -26.67 -15.79 -0.96
C ASN A 44 -27.79 -15.19 -1.83
N ARG A 45 -28.58 -16.05 -2.46
CA ARG A 45 -29.71 -15.63 -3.29
C ARG A 45 -30.74 -14.77 -2.56
N TYR A 46 -30.97 -15.03 -1.27
CA TYR A 46 -31.93 -14.28 -0.48
C TYR A 46 -31.49 -12.82 -0.27
N ASP A 47 -30.20 -12.59 -0.05
CA ASP A 47 -29.62 -11.24 0.04
C ASP A 47 -29.89 -10.45 -1.26
N ILE A 48 -29.63 -11.08 -2.42
CA ILE A 48 -29.85 -10.48 -3.74
C ILE A 48 -31.34 -10.19 -3.97
N GLN A 49 -32.23 -11.12 -3.60
CA GLN A 49 -33.67 -10.94 -3.74
C GLN A 49 -34.17 -9.74 -2.92
N ARG A 50 -33.73 -9.61 -1.66
CA ARG A 50 -34.11 -8.46 -0.82
C ARG A 50 -33.62 -7.13 -1.36
N VAL A 51 -32.42 -7.08 -1.94
CA VAL A 51 -31.93 -5.86 -2.60
C VAL A 51 -32.82 -5.49 -3.80
N ILE A 52 -33.21 -6.47 -4.62
CA ILE A 52 -34.12 -6.24 -5.75
C ILE A 52 -35.49 -5.75 -5.27
N GLU A 53 -36.05 -6.36 -4.22
CA GLU A 53 -37.31 -5.92 -3.60
C GLU A 53 -37.23 -4.46 -3.13
N LYS A 54 -36.13 -4.08 -2.47
CA LYS A 54 -35.86 -2.69 -2.06
C LYS A 54 -35.76 -1.72 -3.25
N ILE A 55 -35.05 -2.10 -4.31
CA ILE A 55 -34.94 -1.28 -5.53
C ILE A 55 -36.34 -1.02 -6.13
N ASN A 56 -37.19 -2.03 -6.16
CA ASN A 56 -38.54 -1.91 -6.72
C ASN A 56 -39.48 -1.10 -5.81
N SER A 57 -39.35 -1.25 -4.48
CA SER A 57 -40.20 -0.53 -3.52
C SER A 57 -39.89 0.95 -3.42
N PHE A 58 -38.62 1.35 -3.56
CA PHE A 58 -38.21 2.75 -3.41
C PHE A 58 -38.56 3.59 -4.64
N ASN A 59 -39.00 4.82 -4.41
CA ASN A 59 -39.22 5.80 -5.46
C ASN A 59 -37.89 6.34 -6.03
N ILE A 60 -37.96 7.10 -7.12
CA ILE A 60 -36.78 7.60 -7.84
C ILE A 60 -35.92 8.50 -6.93
N ASN A 61 -36.55 9.34 -6.12
CA ASN A 61 -35.85 10.26 -5.22
C ASN A 61 -35.14 9.51 -4.08
N GLU A 62 -35.76 8.45 -3.54
CA GLU A 62 -35.13 7.60 -2.54
C GLU A 62 -33.87 6.90 -3.10
N LEU A 63 -33.97 6.35 -4.32
CA LEU A 63 -32.82 5.72 -5.00
C LEU A 63 -31.72 6.73 -5.34
N LEU A 64 -32.09 7.97 -5.67
CA LEU A 64 -31.15 9.07 -5.86
C LEU A 64 -30.39 9.43 -4.58
N GLU A 65 -31.07 9.47 -3.44
CA GLU A 65 -30.40 9.73 -2.16
C GLU A 65 -29.48 8.56 -1.75
N ILE A 66 -29.89 7.31 -2.01
CA ILE A 66 -29.03 6.13 -1.83
C ILE A 66 -27.78 6.22 -2.70
N LEU A 67 -27.93 6.64 -3.97
CA LEU A 67 -26.81 6.86 -4.88
C LEU A 67 -25.85 7.93 -4.33
N LYS A 68 -26.37 9.08 -3.91
CA LYS A 68 -25.55 10.17 -3.32
C LYS A 68 -24.82 9.70 -2.06
N GLN A 69 -25.48 8.92 -1.20
CA GLN A 69 -24.83 8.32 -0.03
C GLN A 69 -23.68 7.39 -0.45
N GLY A 70 -23.91 6.50 -1.42
CA GLY A 70 -22.89 5.61 -1.93
C GLY A 70 -21.69 6.36 -2.53
N ILE A 71 -21.94 7.48 -3.21
CA ILE A 71 -20.88 8.38 -3.68
C ILE A 71 -20.07 8.93 -2.51
N LYS A 72 -20.70 9.44 -1.45
CA LYS A 72 -19.99 9.96 -0.25
C LYS A 72 -19.10 8.91 0.42
N GLU A 73 -19.50 7.64 0.38
CA GLU A 73 -18.73 6.54 0.96
C GLU A 73 -17.62 6.01 0.04
N SER A 74 -17.59 6.45 -1.21
CA SER A 74 -16.62 6.00 -2.21
C SER A 74 -15.21 6.54 -1.97
N PRO A 75 -14.16 5.79 -2.36
CA PRO A 75 -12.79 6.31 -2.32
C PRO A 75 -12.59 7.58 -3.16
N GLN A 76 -13.27 7.68 -4.31
CA GLN A 76 -13.17 8.81 -5.24
C GLN A 76 -13.68 10.10 -4.61
N PHE A 77 -14.70 10.02 -3.75
CA PHE A 77 -15.24 11.18 -3.06
C PHE A 77 -14.21 11.87 -2.17
N LYS A 78 -13.34 11.14 -1.47
CA LYS A 78 -12.30 11.74 -0.62
C LYS A 78 -11.36 12.64 -1.42
N TRP A 79 -10.90 12.15 -2.57
CA TRP A 79 -10.06 12.93 -3.47
C TRP A 79 -10.82 14.12 -4.03
N LYS A 80 -12.06 13.90 -4.46
CA LYS A 80 -12.86 14.97 -5.04
C LYS A 80 -13.16 16.08 -4.04
N LEU A 81 -13.49 15.71 -2.81
CA LEU A 81 -13.74 16.65 -1.71
C LEU A 81 -12.53 17.52 -1.41
N LEU A 82 -11.32 16.95 -1.45
CA LEU A 82 -10.08 17.70 -1.29
C LEU A 82 -9.93 18.79 -2.35
N VAL A 83 -10.17 18.43 -3.62
CA VAL A 83 -10.12 19.38 -4.74
C VAL A 83 -11.17 20.49 -4.56
N GLU A 84 -12.38 20.16 -4.10
CA GLU A 84 -13.41 21.18 -3.86
C GLU A 84 -13.08 22.08 -2.66
N ILE A 85 -12.54 21.54 -1.56
CA ILE A 85 -12.08 22.35 -0.42
C ILE A 85 -11.07 23.42 -0.85
N GLU A 86 -10.14 23.04 -1.73
CA GLU A 86 -9.15 23.95 -2.30
C GLU A 86 -9.78 24.99 -3.23
N ARG A 87 -10.66 24.55 -4.14
CA ARG A 87 -11.38 25.44 -5.08
C ARG A 87 -12.22 26.49 -4.37
N PHE A 88 -12.83 26.13 -3.25
CA PHE A 88 -13.60 27.05 -2.39
C PHE A 88 -12.70 27.98 -1.55
N GLY A 89 -11.37 27.88 -1.66
CA GLY A 89 -10.41 28.72 -0.97
C GLY A 89 -10.34 28.48 0.54
N MET A 90 -10.85 27.34 1.01
CA MET A 90 -10.91 27.05 2.44
C MET A 90 -9.56 26.59 3.00
N VAL A 91 -8.75 25.96 2.16
CA VAL A 91 -7.38 25.54 2.48
C VAL A 91 -6.49 25.77 1.27
N ASP A 92 -5.30 26.31 1.52
CA ASP A 92 -4.22 26.42 0.54
C ASP A 92 -3.18 25.33 0.88
N PHE A 93 -3.27 24.20 0.17
CA PHE A 93 -2.44 23.02 0.44
C PHE A 93 -0.97 23.21 0.02
N ASP A 94 -0.69 24.15 -0.87
CA ASP A 94 0.66 24.47 -1.33
C ASP A 94 1.45 25.31 -0.31
N LYS A 95 0.76 26.17 0.47
CA LYS A 95 1.44 27.09 1.41
C LYS A 95 1.60 26.55 2.82
N LYS A 96 0.83 25.56 3.22
CA LYS A 96 0.86 25.01 4.57
C LYS A 96 0.95 23.50 4.41
N ASN A 97 2.03 22.88 4.91
CA ASN A 97 2.22 21.42 5.03
C ASN A 97 1.11 20.79 5.91
N ILE A 98 -0.15 20.92 5.51
CA ILE A 98 -1.32 20.46 6.23
C ILE A 98 -1.47 19.00 5.85
N GLN A 99 -1.20 18.14 6.83
CA GLN A 99 -1.50 16.74 6.70
C GLN A 99 -3.02 16.58 6.73
N ILE A 100 -3.60 16.24 5.57
CA ILE A 100 -5.04 16.08 5.43
C ILE A 100 -5.44 14.81 6.18
N THR A 101 -6.04 15.01 7.35
CA THR A 101 -6.50 13.91 8.18
C THR A 101 -7.96 13.56 7.87
N SER A 102 -8.34 12.30 8.07
CA SER A 102 -9.72 11.85 7.86
C SER A 102 -10.78 12.65 8.65
N PRO A 103 -10.53 13.20 9.85
CA PRO A 103 -11.48 14.06 10.55
C PRO A 103 -11.79 15.36 9.81
N ILE A 104 -10.80 15.99 9.17
CA ILE A 104 -11.00 17.24 8.41
C ILE A 104 -11.95 16.97 7.25
N LEU A 105 -11.68 15.93 6.45
CA LEU A 105 -12.57 15.55 5.33
C LEU A 105 -13.99 15.24 5.80
N LYS A 106 -14.16 14.60 6.96
CA LYS A 106 -15.49 14.34 7.53
C LYS A 106 -16.24 15.64 7.85
N ALA A 107 -15.56 16.67 8.36
CA ALA A 107 -16.20 17.95 8.67
C ALA A 107 -16.79 18.64 7.42
N TYR A 108 -16.16 18.46 6.25
CA TYR A 108 -16.62 19.04 4.98
C TYR A 108 -17.64 18.18 4.23
N THR A 109 -17.83 16.91 4.62
CA THR A 109 -18.65 15.94 3.86
C THR A 109 -20.13 16.34 3.76
N ASN A 110 -20.69 16.97 4.80
CA ASN A 110 -22.08 17.42 4.85
C ASN A 110 -22.20 18.95 4.79
N THR A 111 -21.35 19.58 3.98
CA THR A 111 -21.38 21.01 3.69
C THR A 111 -21.66 21.24 2.21
N LEU A 112 -21.90 22.49 1.78
CA LEU A 112 -22.04 22.83 0.36
C LEU A 112 -20.86 22.35 -0.49
N VAL A 113 -19.64 22.34 0.07
CA VAL A 113 -18.43 21.81 -0.59
C VAL A 113 -18.54 20.31 -0.83
N GLY A 114 -19.06 19.58 0.16
CA GLY A 114 -19.33 18.15 0.07
C GLY A 114 -20.44 17.83 -0.93
N GLU A 115 -21.50 18.62 -0.96
CA GLU A 115 -22.58 18.48 -1.94
C GLU A 115 -22.09 18.72 -3.37
N GLU A 116 -21.25 19.73 -3.59
CA GLU A 116 -20.65 19.99 -4.91
C GLU A 116 -19.74 18.84 -5.36
N ALA A 117 -18.93 18.29 -4.44
CA ALA A 117 -18.12 17.12 -4.74
C ALA A 117 -18.95 15.88 -5.13
N VAL A 118 -20.12 15.69 -4.50
CA VAL A 118 -21.08 14.64 -4.90
C VAL A 118 -21.66 14.95 -6.28
N ASN A 119 -22.11 16.18 -6.52
CA ASN A 119 -22.73 16.59 -7.79
C ASN A 119 -21.77 16.38 -8.97
N GLU A 120 -20.50 16.76 -8.85
CA GLU A 120 -19.55 16.55 -9.95
C GLU A 120 -19.29 15.05 -10.20
N LEU A 121 -19.21 14.22 -9.16
CA LEU A 121 -19.08 12.76 -9.33
C LEU A 121 -20.34 12.13 -9.90
N LEU A 122 -21.52 12.65 -9.55
CA LEU A 122 -22.79 12.24 -10.12
C LEU A 122 -22.79 12.50 -11.63
N VAL A 123 -22.46 13.73 -12.06
CA VAL A 123 -22.45 14.13 -13.47
C VAL A 123 -21.35 13.41 -14.26
N LYS A 124 -20.15 13.23 -13.69
CA LYS A 124 -19.00 12.66 -14.41
C LYS A 124 -19.06 11.14 -14.53
N ASN A 125 -19.45 10.45 -13.44
CA ASN A 125 -19.26 9.00 -13.32
C ASN A 125 -20.56 8.21 -13.27
N HIS A 126 -21.72 8.86 -13.16
CA HIS A 126 -23.01 8.18 -12.99
C HIS A 126 -23.99 8.63 -14.08
N ASP A 127 -24.88 7.73 -14.44
CA ASP A 127 -26.04 8.02 -15.28
C ASP A 127 -27.30 7.80 -14.44
N VAL A 128 -28.02 8.88 -14.17
CA VAL A 128 -29.21 8.88 -13.31
C VAL A 128 -30.43 8.30 -14.03
N GLU A 129 -30.46 8.37 -15.37
CA GLU A 129 -31.58 7.84 -16.15
C GLU A 129 -31.76 6.33 -15.93
N VAL A 130 -30.66 5.64 -15.59
CA VAL A 130 -30.67 4.23 -15.21
C VAL A 130 -31.60 3.94 -14.04
N ILE A 131 -31.80 4.86 -13.11
CA ILE A 131 -32.75 4.66 -11.98
C ILE A 131 -34.18 4.49 -12.50
N ASN A 132 -34.56 5.23 -13.55
CA ASN A 132 -35.87 5.07 -14.18
C ASN A 132 -35.97 3.76 -14.96
N GLU A 133 -34.88 3.39 -15.64
CA GLU A 133 -34.82 2.19 -16.47
C GLU A 133 -34.87 0.91 -15.63
N ILE A 134 -34.11 0.81 -14.53
CA ILE A 134 -34.06 -0.41 -13.70
C ILE A 134 -35.41 -0.79 -13.10
N LYS A 135 -36.30 0.20 -12.88
CA LYS A 135 -37.66 -0.04 -12.36
C LYS A 135 -38.60 -0.64 -13.41
N LYS A 136 -38.26 -0.55 -14.70
CA LYS A 136 -39.06 -1.13 -15.80
C LYS A 136 -38.68 -2.58 -16.09
N TYR A 137 -37.53 -3.04 -15.61
CA TYR A 137 -37.02 -4.38 -15.90
C TYR A 137 -37.44 -5.41 -14.86
N SER A 138 -37.72 -6.62 -15.34
CA SER A 138 -37.84 -7.80 -14.48
C SER A 138 -36.45 -8.37 -14.19
N TRP A 139 -36.20 -8.72 -12.93
CA TRP A 139 -34.93 -9.29 -12.50
C TRP A 139 -35.00 -10.82 -12.50
N LYS A 140 -33.96 -11.48 -13.03
CA LYS A 140 -33.80 -12.93 -12.95
C LYS A 140 -32.51 -13.27 -12.23
N ILE A 141 -32.62 -14.04 -11.15
CA ILE A 141 -31.46 -14.54 -10.41
C ILE A 141 -31.16 -15.95 -10.91
N VAL A 142 -29.92 -16.17 -11.34
CA VAL A 142 -29.43 -17.48 -11.81
C VAL A 142 -28.20 -17.84 -11.00
N GLU A 143 -28.24 -18.99 -10.34
CA GLU A 143 -27.08 -19.57 -9.65
C GLU A 143 -26.37 -20.53 -10.60
N VAL A 144 -25.05 -20.40 -10.68
CA VAL A 144 -24.19 -21.22 -11.54
C VAL A 144 -23.01 -21.73 -10.71
N ILE A 145 -22.53 -22.93 -11.04
CA ILE A 145 -21.37 -23.54 -10.37
C ILE A 145 -20.07 -22.84 -10.80
N GLU A 146 -19.99 -22.44 -12.07
CA GLU A 146 -18.86 -21.72 -12.63
C GLU A 146 -19.30 -20.42 -13.33
N PRO A 147 -18.47 -19.36 -13.31
CA PRO A 147 -18.72 -18.15 -14.09
C PRO A 147 -18.78 -18.45 -15.58
N SER A 148 -19.67 -17.75 -16.31
CA SER A 148 -19.69 -17.78 -17.77
C SER A 148 -18.37 -17.25 -18.36
N PRO A 149 -18.02 -17.57 -19.63
CA PRO A 149 -16.78 -17.06 -20.24
C PRO A 149 -16.65 -15.52 -20.15
N LEU A 150 -17.77 -14.81 -20.34
CA LEU A 150 -17.81 -13.35 -20.26
C LEU A 150 -17.57 -12.85 -18.82
N ALA A 151 -18.18 -13.50 -17.82
CA ALA A 151 -17.96 -13.16 -16.42
C ALA A 151 -16.55 -13.55 -15.95
N ARG A 152 -16.02 -14.68 -16.43
CA ARG A 152 -14.68 -15.18 -16.09
C ARG A 152 -13.60 -14.18 -16.47
N GLU A 153 -13.64 -13.63 -17.69
CA GLU A 153 -12.66 -12.63 -18.13
C GLU A 153 -12.63 -11.40 -17.21
N PHE A 154 -13.82 -10.92 -16.80
CA PHE A 154 -13.92 -9.78 -15.89
C PHE A 154 -13.44 -10.11 -14.47
N LEU A 155 -13.85 -11.27 -13.94
CA LEU A 155 -13.46 -11.73 -12.60
C LEU A 155 -11.96 -12.03 -12.51
N ASP A 156 -11.38 -12.64 -13.54
CA ASP A 156 -9.94 -12.92 -13.61
C ASP A 156 -9.16 -11.61 -13.56
N LYS A 157 -9.54 -10.61 -14.36
CA LYS A 157 -8.96 -9.26 -14.28
C LYS A 157 -9.06 -8.70 -12.86
N LEU A 158 -10.23 -8.77 -12.23
CA LEU A 158 -10.43 -8.27 -10.86
C LEU A 158 -9.56 -9.00 -9.83
N MET A 159 -9.40 -10.32 -9.95
CA MET A 159 -8.55 -11.10 -9.08
C MET A 159 -7.07 -10.79 -9.33
N SER A 160 -6.64 -10.62 -10.58
CA SER A 160 -5.29 -10.18 -10.95
C SER A 160 -4.94 -8.78 -10.45
N TYR A 161 -5.93 -7.88 -10.31
CA TYR A 161 -5.73 -6.56 -9.68
C TYR A 161 -5.75 -6.61 -8.14
N ASN A 162 -6.38 -7.63 -7.54
CA ASN A 162 -6.43 -7.81 -6.08
C ASN A 162 -5.26 -8.65 -5.55
N THR A 163 -4.60 -9.43 -6.40
CA THR A 163 -3.23 -9.86 -6.17
C THR A 163 -2.35 -8.63 -6.33
N ASN A 164 -1.93 -8.02 -5.22
CA ASN A 164 -0.76 -7.14 -5.22
C ASN A 164 0.46 -7.96 -5.69
N ASP A 165 0.58 -8.25 -6.98
CA ASP A 165 1.78 -8.90 -7.55
C ASP A 165 2.99 -7.96 -7.47
N ASP A 166 2.77 -6.66 -7.26
CA ASP A 166 3.85 -5.72 -6.98
C ASP A 166 4.40 -5.83 -5.56
N ALA A 167 3.68 -6.35 -4.56
CA ALA A 167 4.25 -6.45 -3.21
C ALA A 167 5.38 -7.52 -3.14
N PRO A 168 5.20 -8.75 -3.66
CA PRO A 168 6.28 -9.72 -3.80
C PRO A 168 7.39 -9.22 -4.71
N LEU A 169 7.07 -8.62 -5.87
CA LEU A 169 8.07 -8.10 -6.80
C LEU A 169 8.86 -6.92 -6.20
N VAL A 170 8.22 -5.98 -5.51
CA VAL A 170 8.89 -4.85 -4.84
C VAL A 170 9.72 -5.33 -3.65
N ILE A 171 9.21 -6.25 -2.84
CA ILE A 171 9.97 -6.86 -1.74
C ILE A 171 11.18 -7.62 -2.30
N GLU A 172 10.99 -8.37 -3.39
CA GLU A 172 12.07 -9.14 -4.01
C GLU A 172 13.11 -8.22 -4.68
N VAL A 173 12.68 -7.17 -5.38
CA VAL A 173 13.56 -6.14 -5.95
C VAL A 173 14.32 -5.41 -4.84
N TYR A 174 13.65 -5.07 -3.73
CA TYR A 174 14.29 -4.43 -2.58
C TYR A 174 15.30 -5.37 -1.91
N LYS A 175 14.92 -6.64 -1.70
CA LYS A 175 15.81 -7.69 -1.18
C LYS A 175 17.03 -7.90 -2.08
N ARG A 176 16.83 -7.97 -3.41
CA ARG A 176 17.93 -8.06 -4.39
C ARG A 176 18.84 -6.83 -4.31
N LYS A 177 18.29 -5.62 -4.16
CA LYS A 177 19.09 -4.39 -3.96
C LYS A 177 19.95 -4.44 -2.70
N LEU A 178 19.40 -4.92 -1.58
CA LEU A 178 20.15 -5.03 -0.31
C LEU A 178 21.28 -6.06 -0.40
N ILE A 179 20.98 -7.25 -0.94
CA ILE A 179 21.91 -8.38 -1.05
C ILE A 179 23.04 -8.10 -2.06
N ASN A 180 22.77 -7.29 -3.09
CA ASN A 180 23.75 -6.88 -4.09
C ASN A 180 24.43 -5.53 -3.80
N LYS A 181 24.13 -4.89 -2.67
CA LYS A 181 24.78 -3.63 -2.28
C LYS A 181 26.28 -3.88 -2.08
N GLU A 182 27.12 -3.01 -2.63
CA GLU A 182 28.55 -3.06 -2.38
C GLU A 182 28.85 -2.50 -0.98
N ILE A 183 29.67 -3.23 -0.23
CA ILE A 183 30.16 -2.86 1.10
C ILE A 183 31.67 -3.11 1.17
N LYS A 184 32.35 -2.36 2.04
CA LYS A 184 33.74 -2.62 2.38
C LYS A 184 33.80 -3.45 3.66
N VAL A 185 34.36 -4.64 3.57
CA VAL A 185 34.50 -5.57 4.70
C VAL A 185 35.91 -5.46 5.25
N ILE A 186 36.05 -5.37 6.57
CA ILE A 186 37.33 -5.20 7.25
C ILE A 186 37.42 -6.17 8.44
N CYS A 187 38.54 -6.87 8.56
CA CYS A 187 38.82 -7.72 9.71
C CYS A 187 39.40 -6.91 10.87
N LEU A 188 38.78 -6.98 12.05
CA LEU A 188 39.26 -6.28 13.24
C LEU A 188 40.53 -6.91 13.85
N VAL A 189 40.86 -8.15 13.47
CA VAL A 189 42.01 -8.89 14.04
C VAL A 189 43.30 -8.67 13.23
N CYS A 190 43.23 -8.75 11.90
CA CYS A 190 44.44 -8.66 11.05
C CYS A 190 44.45 -7.46 10.10
N GLY A 191 43.40 -6.63 10.11
CA GLY A 191 43.29 -5.44 9.27
C GLY A 191 43.10 -5.70 7.78
N TRP A 192 42.83 -6.95 7.38
CA TRP A 192 42.47 -7.27 5.99
C TRP A 192 41.21 -6.52 5.58
N SER A 193 41.20 -5.94 4.39
CA SER A 193 40.07 -5.17 3.85
C SER A 193 39.84 -5.48 2.36
N SER A 194 38.58 -5.54 1.95
CA SER A 194 38.18 -5.73 0.55
C SER A 194 36.75 -5.25 0.31
N LYS A 195 36.42 -4.96 -0.95
CA LYS A 195 35.05 -4.63 -1.37
C LYS A 195 34.32 -5.91 -1.81
N HIS A 196 33.10 -6.09 -1.33
CA HIS A 196 32.24 -7.22 -1.69
C HIS A 196 30.81 -6.72 -1.86
N THR A 197 30.01 -7.42 -2.67
CA THR A 197 28.56 -7.36 -2.49
C THR A 197 28.21 -8.12 -1.21
N VAL A 198 27.15 -7.71 -0.51
CA VAL A 198 26.74 -8.33 0.77
C VAL A 198 26.67 -9.86 0.67
N VAL A 199 26.08 -10.39 -0.41
CA VAL A 199 25.96 -11.85 -0.64
C VAL A 199 27.30 -12.57 -0.77
N ASN A 200 28.28 -11.92 -1.40
CA ASN A 200 29.60 -12.46 -1.71
C ASN A 200 30.62 -12.16 -0.60
N THR A 201 30.16 -11.66 0.55
CA THR A 201 31.02 -11.50 1.73
C THR A 201 31.49 -12.86 2.23
N PRO A 202 32.77 -13.04 2.59
CA PRO A 202 33.25 -14.28 3.20
C PRO A 202 32.75 -14.42 4.64
N ASP A 203 32.44 -15.64 5.07
CA ASP A 203 31.97 -15.90 6.46
C ASP A 203 33.10 -15.78 7.50
N LYS A 204 34.36 -15.86 7.06
CA LYS A 204 35.57 -15.70 7.88
C LYS A 204 36.60 -14.89 7.12
N CYS A 205 37.50 -14.22 7.85
CA CYS A 205 38.60 -13.50 7.24
C CYS A 205 39.48 -14.45 6.40
N PRO A 206 39.68 -14.19 5.09
CA PRO A 206 40.51 -15.03 4.24
C PRO A 206 41.99 -15.08 4.66
N LYS A 207 42.46 -14.09 5.43
CA LYS A 207 43.86 -13.97 5.84
C LYS A 207 44.17 -14.63 7.19
N CYS A 208 43.28 -14.49 8.18
CA CYS A 208 43.53 -14.98 9.55
C CYS A 208 42.43 -15.88 10.12
N ASN A 209 41.41 -16.21 9.32
CA ASN A 209 40.27 -17.05 9.69
C ASN A 209 39.40 -16.54 10.85
N SER A 210 39.55 -15.26 11.23
CA SER A 210 38.72 -14.62 12.25
C SER A 210 37.27 -14.40 11.77
N ILE A 211 36.32 -14.56 12.68
CA ILE A 211 34.89 -14.26 12.49
C ILE A 211 34.53 -12.79 12.80
N PHE A 212 35.47 -11.99 13.31
CA PHE A 212 35.23 -10.58 13.63
C PHE A 212 35.44 -9.68 12.40
N LEU A 213 34.49 -9.77 11.47
CA LEU A 213 34.42 -8.94 10.27
C LEU A 213 33.41 -7.81 10.49
N THR A 214 33.83 -6.58 10.18
CA THR A 214 32.95 -5.41 10.17
C THR A 214 32.69 -4.94 8.73
N ALA A 215 31.63 -4.17 8.53
CA ALA A 215 31.26 -3.60 7.24
C ALA A 215 31.06 -2.10 7.33
N THR A 216 31.46 -1.38 6.28
CA THR A 216 31.21 0.05 6.11
C THR A 216 30.89 0.38 4.64
N SER A 217 30.58 1.65 4.35
CA SER A 217 30.44 2.15 2.99
C SER A 217 31.70 1.86 2.15
N PRO A 218 31.57 1.49 0.87
CA PRO A 218 32.69 1.20 -0.03
C PRO A 218 33.79 2.27 -0.03
N ASP A 219 33.41 3.52 0.16
CA ASP A 219 34.30 4.69 0.04
C ASP A 219 34.80 5.21 1.39
N ASP A 220 34.45 4.54 2.50
CA ASP A 220 34.91 4.91 3.84
C ASP A 220 36.40 4.55 4.03
N LYS A 221 37.27 5.53 3.76
CA LYS A 221 38.72 5.44 3.99
C LYS A 221 39.09 5.62 5.46
N ASP A 222 38.23 6.25 6.26
CA ASP A 222 38.51 6.51 7.67
C ASP A 222 38.39 5.24 8.52
N ALA A 223 37.41 4.37 8.25
CA ALA A 223 37.25 3.13 8.99
C ALA A 223 38.50 2.23 8.96
N GLU A 224 39.10 2.08 7.78
CA GLU A 224 40.32 1.30 7.60
C GLU A 224 41.52 1.93 8.32
N ARG A 225 41.65 3.26 8.24
CA ARG A 225 42.69 4.00 8.98
C ARG A 225 42.53 3.81 10.48
N ILE A 226 41.32 4.00 11.01
CA ILE A 226 41.00 3.89 12.44
C ILE A 226 41.31 2.49 12.98
N ILE A 227 40.94 1.44 12.25
CA ILE A 227 41.23 0.06 12.65
C ILE A 227 42.75 -0.17 12.70
N ARG A 228 43.49 0.27 11.68
CA ARG A 228 44.96 0.14 11.66
C ARG A 228 45.61 0.91 12.81
N ASP A 229 45.19 2.14 13.04
CA ASP A 229 45.74 2.97 14.11
C ASP A 229 45.42 2.38 15.50
N ALA A 230 44.24 1.79 15.68
CA ALA A 230 43.87 1.05 16.89
C ALA A 230 44.76 -0.19 17.10
N MET A 231 45.02 -0.97 16.04
CA MET A 231 45.90 -2.15 16.10
C MET A 231 47.35 -1.78 16.44
N LEU A 232 47.81 -0.61 16.00
CA LEU A 232 49.14 -0.08 16.31
C LEU A 232 49.22 0.64 17.67
N GLY A 233 48.13 0.64 18.44
CA GLY A 233 48.09 1.27 19.78
C GLY A 233 48.16 2.80 19.75
N LYS A 234 47.86 3.45 18.61
CA LYS A 234 47.90 4.92 18.50
C LYS A 234 46.73 5.57 19.26
N ARG A 235 46.93 6.81 19.70
CA ARG A 235 45.88 7.61 20.34
C ARG A 235 44.84 8.06 19.31
N LEU A 236 43.61 7.55 19.46
CA LEU A 236 42.45 7.95 18.67
C LEU A 236 41.73 9.16 19.28
N LYS A 237 41.24 10.07 18.42
CA LYS A 237 40.40 11.21 18.83
C LYS A 237 39.00 10.73 19.26
N GLY A 238 38.23 11.57 19.95
CA GLY A 238 36.89 11.21 20.47
C GLY A 238 35.93 10.66 19.41
N ASN A 239 35.87 11.29 18.23
CA ASN A 239 35.03 10.82 17.12
C ASN A 239 35.54 9.49 16.52
N GLU A 240 36.86 9.28 16.49
CA GLU A 240 37.46 8.04 15.99
C GLU A 240 37.22 6.87 16.95
N LYS A 241 37.25 7.12 18.27
CA LYS A 241 36.89 6.13 19.29
C LYS A 241 35.44 5.68 19.13
N ARG A 242 34.51 6.62 18.95
CA ARG A 242 33.09 6.30 18.75
C ARG A 242 32.88 5.44 17.50
N LYS A 243 33.50 5.83 16.38
CA LYS A 243 33.45 5.07 15.13
C LYS A 243 34.07 3.68 15.28
N LEU A 244 35.13 3.52 16.07
CA LEU A 244 35.71 2.21 16.38
C LEU A 244 34.74 1.32 17.17
N GLU A 245 34.03 1.86 18.15
CA GLU A 245 33.01 1.12 18.91
C GLU A 245 31.83 0.67 18.04
N ASP A 246 31.39 1.53 17.11
CA ASP A 246 30.39 1.16 16.10
C ASP A 246 30.87 -0.02 15.22
N LEU A 247 32.13 0.04 14.76
CA LEU A 247 32.74 -1.03 13.95
C LEU A 247 32.87 -2.35 14.72
N LYS A 248 33.20 -2.30 16.01
CA LYS A 248 33.23 -3.47 16.91
C LYS A 248 31.83 -4.06 17.11
N THR A 249 30.82 -3.20 17.28
CA THR A 249 29.43 -3.62 17.45
C THR A 249 28.94 -4.39 16.22
N ILE A 250 29.20 -3.85 15.02
CA ILE A 250 28.88 -4.52 13.75
C ILE A 250 29.60 -5.88 13.67
N ALA A 251 30.89 -5.95 14.04
CA ALA A 251 31.64 -7.21 13.98
C ALA A 251 31.14 -8.26 14.97
N SER A 252 30.70 -7.84 16.16
CA SER A 252 30.06 -8.72 17.13
C SER A 252 28.77 -9.32 16.58
N LEU A 253 27.94 -8.48 15.94
CA LEU A 253 26.70 -8.95 15.30
C LEU A 253 26.96 -9.85 14.10
N PHE A 254 27.99 -9.57 13.30
CA PHE A 254 28.41 -10.47 12.22
C PHE A 254 28.91 -11.82 12.75
N SER A 255 29.64 -11.83 13.87
CA SER A 255 30.07 -13.08 14.51
C SER A 255 28.90 -13.97 14.92
N SER A 256 27.75 -13.39 15.28
CA SER A 256 26.56 -14.13 15.72
C SER A 256 25.61 -14.49 14.58
N TYR A 257 25.42 -13.59 13.61
CA TYR A 257 24.38 -13.70 12.57
C TYR A 257 24.93 -13.84 11.14
N GLY A 258 26.26 -13.77 10.97
CA GLY A 258 26.95 -13.85 9.69
C GLY A 258 26.46 -12.78 8.70
N LYS A 259 26.28 -13.19 7.45
CA LYS A 259 25.87 -12.30 6.35
C LYS A 259 24.54 -11.59 6.60
N HIS A 260 23.64 -12.15 7.42
CA HIS A 260 22.37 -11.50 7.76
C HIS A 260 22.58 -10.15 8.45
N ALA A 261 23.63 -10.03 9.28
CA ALA A 261 23.98 -8.75 9.89
C ALA A 261 24.32 -7.67 8.85
N PHE A 262 24.99 -8.05 7.76
CA PHE A 262 25.33 -7.11 6.68
C PHE A 262 24.15 -6.82 5.75
N ILE A 263 23.23 -7.77 5.57
CA ILE A 263 21.96 -7.54 4.86
C ILE A 263 21.12 -6.50 5.62
N ALA A 264 20.97 -6.68 6.94
CA ALA A 264 20.25 -5.74 7.79
C ALA A 264 20.93 -4.35 7.80
N LEU A 265 22.25 -4.29 7.96
CA LEU A 265 23.01 -3.03 7.92
C LEU A 265 22.88 -2.30 6.58
N SER A 266 22.63 -3.03 5.49
CA SER A 266 22.48 -2.44 4.16
C SER A 266 21.13 -1.74 3.95
N ALA A 267 20.15 -2.00 4.82
CA ALA A 267 18.84 -1.37 4.78
C ALA A 267 18.90 0.08 5.31
N ASN A 268 18.14 0.96 4.66
CA ASN A 268 18.13 2.37 5.01
C ASN A 268 17.59 2.60 6.42
N GLY A 269 18.28 3.43 7.20
CA GLY A 269 17.89 3.77 8.57
C GLY A 269 18.36 2.78 9.65
N ILE A 270 19.06 1.69 9.28
CA ILE A 270 19.65 0.76 10.23
C ILE A 270 21.11 1.16 10.49
N GLY A 271 21.38 1.64 11.71
CA GLY A 271 22.72 1.94 12.19
C GLY A 271 23.24 0.88 13.18
N PRO A 272 24.53 0.95 13.57
CA PRO A 272 25.18 0.01 14.50
C PRO A 272 24.40 -0.18 15.82
N SER A 273 23.79 0.89 16.34
CA SER A 273 23.03 0.89 17.60
C SER A 273 21.66 0.21 17.52
N ASN A 274 21.05 0.15 16.33
CA ASN A 274 19.74 -0.48 16.11
C ASN A 274 19.85 -1.86 15.46
N LEU A 275 21.02 -2.23 14.95
CA LEU A 275 21.24 -3.47 14.20
C LEU A 275 20.94 -4.73 15.02
N GLY A 276 21.16 -4.72 16.34
CA GLY A 276 20.85 -5.86 17.21
C GLY A 276 19.36 -6.02 17.59
N ARG A 277 18.48 -5.11 17.16
CA ARG A 277 17.04 -5.12 17.48
C ARG A 277 16.17 -5.53 16.29
N VAL A 278 16.77 -5.75 15.12
CA VAL A 278 16.13 -6.06 13.84
C VAL A 278 16.54 -7.46 13.42
#